data_AF-A0A2U3IFB8-F1
#
_entry.id   AF-A0A2U3IFB8-F1
#
_cell.length_a   1.000
_cell.length_b   1.000
_cell.length_c   1.000
_cell.angle_alpha   90.00
_cell.angle_beta   90.00
_cell.angle_gamma   90.00
#
_symmetry.space_group_name_H-M   'P 1'
#
loop_
_entity.id
_entity.type
_entity.pdbx_description
1 polymer ?
#
loop_
_entity_poly.entity_id
_entity_poly.type
_entity_poly.pdbx_seq_one_letter_code
_entity_poly.pdbx_strand_id
1 'polypeptide(L)' 'MYSYANTPSVQGRTTDGLESHYGYCELTFSDDGKRAEGFYFNNMGRFTYGDMRLTKVE' A
#
# COMPACT_ATOMS: atom_id res chain seq x y z
N MET A 1 -8.47 3.54 -10.33
CA MET A 1 -7.07 3.25 -10.00
C MET A 1 -6.62 4.25 -8.94
N TYR A 2 -6.20 3.77 -7.77
CA TYR A 2 -5.75 4.61 -6.66
C TYR A 2 -4.22 4.60 -6.61
N SER A 3 -3.61 5.73 -6.31
CA SER A 3 -2.18 5.80 -6.01
C SER A 3 -1.95 5.75 -4.50
N TYR A 4 -0.89 5.09 -4.06
CA TYR A 4 -0.47 5.13 -2.67
C TYR A 4 1.03 5.42 -2.56
N ALA A 5 1.40 6.00 -1.42
CA ALA A 5 2.77 6.32 -1.08
C ALA A 5 3.02 5.90 0.36
N ASN A 6 3.99 5.01 0.56
CA ASN A 6 4.57 4.73 1.86
C ASN A 6 5.94 5.41 1.93
N THR A 7 6.06 6.42 2.79
CA THR A 7 7.34 7.06 3.10
C THR A 7 7.70 6.71 4.54
N PRO A 8 8.62 5.76 4.76
CA PRO A 8 9.03 5.38 6.10
C PRO A 8 9.59 6.57 6.87
N SER A 9 9.37 6.56 8.19
CA SER A 9 10.02 7.49 9.11
C SER A 9 11.55 7.30 9.08
N VAL A 10 12.29 8.26 9.64
CA VAL A 10 13.75 8.14 9.78
C VAL A 10 14.12 6.82 10.47
N GLN A 11 13.46 6.53 11.59
CA GLN A 11 13.64 5.28 12.34
C GLN A 11 13.37 4.05 11.47
N GLY A 12 12.24 4.03 10.74
CA GLY A 12 11.89 2.91 9.87
C GLY A 12 12.90 2.69 8.75
N ARG A 13 13.50 3.77 8.23
CA ARG A 13 14.56 3.67 7.22
C ARG A 13 15.88 3.16 7.80
N THR A 14 16.32 3.70 8.94
CA THR A 14 17.66 3.44 9.49
C THR A 14 17.76 2.16 10.29
N THR A 15 16.69 1.77 10.98
CA THR A 15 16.71 0.61 11.90
C THR A 15 16.03 -0.60 11.30
N ASP A 16 14.93 -0.41 10.59
CA ASP A 16 14.13 -1.52 10.04
C ASP A 16 14.44 -1.76 8.55
N GLY A 17 15.30 -0.95 7.93
CA GLY A 17 15.67 -1.06 6.52
C GLY A 17 14.49 -0.88 5.57
N LEU A 18 13.46 -0.14 5.98
CA LEU A 18 12.27 0.08 5.18
C LEU A 18 12.56 1.04 4.04
N GLU A 19 12.22 0.63 2.83
CA GLU A 19 12.31 1.46 1.63
C GLU A 19 10.99 2.17 1.35
N SER A 20 11.09 3.36 0.75
CA SER A 20 9.90 4.04 0.24
C SER A 20 9.21 3.19 -0.83
N HIS A 21 7.87 3.17 -0.81
CA HIS A 21 7.06 2.42 -1.77
C HIS A 21 5.99 3.32 -2.39
N TYR A 22 6.07 3.52 -3.69
CA TYR A 22 5.12 4.33 -4.46
C TYR A 22 4.49 3.45 -5.52
N GLY A 23 3.18 3.30 -5.52
CA GLY A 23 2.52 2.36 -6.41
C GLY A 23 1.08 2.72 -6.70
N TYR A 24 0.45 1.82 -7.45
CA TYR A 24 -0.97 1.88 -7.75
C TYR A 24 -1.65 0.64 -7.22
N CYS A 25 -2.92 0.78 -6.88
CA CYS A 25 -3.77 -0.35 -6.53
C CYS A 25 -5.15 -0.22 -7.20
N GLU A 26 -5.76 -1.39 -7.35
CA GLU A 26 -7.17 -1.54 -7.68
C GLU A 26 -7.84 -2.21 -6.48
N LEU A 27 -8.87 -1.56 -5.95
CA LEU A 27 -9.52 -1.96 -4.71
C LEU A 27 -11.03 -2.02 -4.94
N THR A 28 -11.66 -3.06 -4.41
CA THR A 28 -13.10 -3.17 -4.26
C THR A 28 -13.44 -2.92 -2.81
N PHE A 29 -14.29 -1.91 -2.56
CA PHE A 29 -14.78 -1.60 -1.23
C PHE A 29 -16.00 -2.44 -0.90
N SER A 30 -16.13 -2.86 0.36
CA SER A 30 -17.36 -3.47 0.85
C SER A 30 -18.49 -2.44 0.90
N ASP A 31 -19.74 -2.91 0.83
CA ASP A 31 -20.93 -2.05 0.84
C ASP A 31 -21.02 -1.14 2.07
N ASP A 32 -20.48 -1.59 3.21
CA ASP A 32 -20.42 -0.80 4.45
C ASP A 32 -19.25 0.20 4.49
N GLY A 33 -18.37 0.19 3.49
CA GLY A 33 -17.17 1.03 3.40
C GLY A 33 -16.13 0.78 4.49
N LYS A 34 -16.22 -0.34 5.22
CA LYS A 34 -15.29 -0.66 6.34
C LYS A 34 -14.11 -1.51 5.91
N ARG A 35 -14.20 -2.19 4.77
CA ARG A 35 -13.15 -3.05 4.23
C ARG A 35 -12.91 -2.75 2.75
N ALA A 36 -11.71 -3.05 2.29
CA ALA A 36 -11.41 -3.11 0.87
C ALA A 36 -10.39 -4.22 0.58
N GLU A 37 -10.56 -4.89 -0.55
CA GLU A 37 -9.62 -5.91 -1.04
C GLU A 37 -9.25 -5.65 -2.48
N GLY A 38 -8.05 -6.07 -2.88
CA GLY A 38 -7.63 -6.03 -4.27
C GLY A 38 -6.13 -6.22 -4.42
N PHE A 39 -5.57 -5.66 -5.50
CA PHE A 39 -4.17 -5.88 -5.88
C PHE A 39 -3.41 -4.56 -5.91
N TYR A 40 -2.13 -4.62 -5.56
CA TYR A 40 -1.20 -3.51 -5.74
C TYR A 40 -0.08 -3.89 -6.71
N PHE A 41 0.48 -2.88 -7.36
CA PHE A 41 1.70 -3.01 -8.14
C PHE A 41 2.55 -1.73 -8.08
N ASN A 42 3.87 -1.90 -8.22
CA ASN A 42 4.84 -0.81 -8.29
C ASN A 42 5.79 -1.05 -9.48
N ASN A 43 6.13 0.03 -10.20
CA ASN A 43 7.06 0.04 -11.34
C ASN A 43 8.12 1.17 -11.24
N MET A 44 8.38 1.70 -10.03
CA MET A 44 9.34 2.78 -9.75
C MET A 44 10.62 2.20 -9.12
N GLY A 45 11.35 1.39 -9.89
CA GLY A 45 12.66 0.83 -9.50
C GLY A 45 12.61 -0.52 -8.79
N ARG A 46 11.50 -0.89 -8.17
CA ARG A 46 11.25 -2.24 -7.63
C ARG A 46 9.90 -2.78 -8.14
N PHE A 47 9.96 -3.78 -9.02
CA PHE A 47 8.78 -4.50 -9.49
C PHE A 47 8.24 -5.39 -8.39
N THR A 48 7.13 -4.96 -7.78
CA THR A 48 6.42 -5.72 -6.76
C THR A 48 4.95 -5.72 -7.09
N TYR A 49 4.31 -6.85 -6.88
CA TYR A 49 2.87 -7.04 -7.00
C TYR A 49 2.39 -7.91 -5.84
N GLY A 50 1.12 -7.79 -5.47
CA GLY A 50 0.53 -8.67 -4.47
C GLY A 50 -0.87 -8.23 -4.08
N ASP A 51 -1.43 -8.96 -3.13
CA ASP A 51 -2.75 -8.67 -2.57
C ASP A 51 -2.67 -7.58 -1.49
N MET A 52 -3.71 -6.76 -1.41
CA MET A 52 -3.89 -5.74 -0.39
C MET A 52 -5.25 -5.91 0.27
N ARG A 53 -5.27 -5.89 1.60
CA ARG A 53 -6.49 -5.86 2.41
C ARG A 53 -6.45 -4.66 3.35
N LEU A 54 -7.48 -3.83 3.30
CA LEU A 54 -7.63 -2.64 4.12
C LEU A 54 -8.79 -2.81 5.09
N THR A 55 -8.60 -2.32 6.31
CA THR A 55 -9.64 -2.21 7.32
C THR A 55 -9.66 -0.78 7.81
N LYS A 56 -10.84 -0.16 7.82
CA LYS A 56 -11.02 1.19 8.38
C LYS A 56 -10.79 1.14 9.90
N VAL A 57 -9.92 2.01 10.40
CA VAL A 57 -9.71 2.24 11.84
C VAL A 57 -10.68 3.35 12.27
N GLU A 58 -11.27 3.23 13.48
CA GLU A 58 -12.14 4.25 14.07
C GLU A 58 -11.37 5.51 14.48
#